data_AF-A0A0F9R530-F1
#
_entry.id   AF-A0A0F9R530-F1
#
_cell.length_a   1.000
_cell.length_b   1.000
_cell.length_c   1.000
_cell.angle_alpha   90.00
_cell.angle_beta   90.00
_cell.angle_gamma   90.00
#
_symmetry.space_group_name_H-M   'P 1'
#
loop_
_entity.id
_entity.type
_entity.pdbx_description
1 polymer ?
#
loop_
_entity_poly.entity_id
_entity_poly.type
_entity_poly.pdbx_seq_one_letter_code
_entity_poly.pdbx_strand_id
1 'polypeptide(L)'
;MGIGDKHMFINALRHLFWVVPFAFIFSNVALADTEKNEMWPVLKEIYFENKTILTDADDWLILEAPTRAEDAATVPLTIESRRPQTAERYIKNIHIIIDDNPDPYSANFHLNPTMEHVDLTFRMRFQKYSTIRAIAEMNDGTLHMVSRFVKASGGCSAPVQKDPAAVKARMGKMQIRMREPEIGHEVPVQVLISHPNYNGLQFDQKTRGYFPAHYVKTMS
;
A
#
# COMPACT_ATOMS: atom_id res chain seq x y z
N MET A 1 -61.49 -46.22 68.00
CA MET A 1 -60.79 -44.99 68.42
C MET A 1 -59.42 -45.04 67.77
N GLY A 2 -58.99 -44.33 66.74
CA GLY A 2 -59.52 -43.26 65.91
C GLY A 2 -58.27 -42.56 65.31
N ILE A 3 -58.24 -42.37 63.97
CA ILE A 3 -57.44 -41.38 63.20
C ILE A 3 -55.91 -41.64 63.17
N GLY A 4 -55.19 -41.70 62.04
CA GLY A 4 -55.49 -41.53 60.62
C GLY A 4 -54.23 -41.70 59.73
N ASP A 5 -54.44 -42.17 58.50
CA ASP A 5 -53.97 -41.60 57.22
C ASP A 5 -52.57 -40.96 57.09
N LYS A 6 -51.63 -41.64 56.39
CA LYS A 6 -51.23 -41.33 54.99
C LYS A 6 -49.88 -41.97 54.59
N HIS A 7 -49.99 -42.89 53.64
CA HIS A 7 -49.21 -43.01 52.39
C HIS A 7 -47.80 -42.41 52.26
N MET A 8 -46.93 -43.32 51.78
CA MET A 8 -46.00 -43.17 50.65
C MET A 8 -44.52 -42.79 50.91
N PHE A 9 -43.69 -43.81 50.70
CA PHE A 9 -42.45 -43.79 49.90
C PHE A 9 -41.35 -42.82 50.30
N ILE A 10 -40.38 -43.29 51.08
CA ILE A 10 -38.98 -42.89 50.92
C ILE A 10 -38.09 -44.11 51.20
N ASN A 11 -37.53 -44.72 50.17
CA ASN A 11 -36.34 -45.56 50.30
C ASN A 11 -35.60 -45.73 48.97
N ALA A 12 -34.26 -45.89 49.10
CA ALA A 12 -33.24 -46.26 48.12
C ALA A 12 -32.62 -45.09 47.31
N LEU A 13 -31.39 -44.61 47.59
CA LEU A 13 -30.03 -45.23 47.61
C LEU A 13 -29.31 -45.12 46.24
N ARG A 14 -28.05 -44.62 46.28
CA ARG A 14 -27.03 -44.43 45.21
C ARG A 14 -27.33 -43.25 44.26
N HIS A 15 -26.42 -42.30 43.99
CA HIS A 15 -25.07 -42.42 43.44
C HIS A 15 -24.24 -41.17 43.81
N LEU A 16 -23.06 -41.34 44.44
CA LEU A 16 -21.73 -41.27 43.83
C LEU A 16 -21.41 -39.92 43.14
N PHE A 17 -20.55 -39.16 43.82
CA PHE A 17 -19.83 -37.97 43.37
C PHE A 17 -19.27 -38.09 41.95
N TRP A 18 -19.62 -37.14 41.08
CA TRP A 18 -18.74 -36.72 39.99
C TRP A 18 -18.93 -35.22 39.73
N VAL A 19 -18.08 -34.41 40.38
CA VAL A 19 -17.93 -33.00 40.07
C VAL A 19 -17.04 -32.93 38.82
N VAL A 20 -17.64 -32.69 37.66
CA VAL A 20 -16.92 -32.34 36.44
C VAL A 20 -16.52 -30.87 36.56
N PRO A 21 -15.22 -30.50 36.51
CA PRO A 21 -14.87 -29.09 36.38
C PRO A 21 -15.11 -28.70 34.92
N PHE A 22 -16.14 -27.90 34.68
CA PHE A 22 -16.35 -27.24 33.40
C PHE A 22 -15.24 -26.19 33.23
N ALA A 23 -14.14 -26.58 32.57
CA ALA A 23 -13.07 -25.68 32.23
C ALA A 23 -13.57 -24.66 31.19
N PHE A 24 -13.93 -23.46 31.67
CA PHE A 24 -14.13 -22.30 30.80
C PHE A 24 -12.79 -21.94 30.16
N ILE A 25 -12.55 -22.44 28.95
CA ILE A 25 -11.49 -21.95 28.08
C ILE A 25 -11.93 -20.56 27.64
N PHE A 26 -11.46 -19.52 28.33
CA PHE A 26 -11.49 -18.16 27.81
C PHE A 26 -10.67 -18.15 26.53
N SER A 27 -11.37 -18.22 25.39
CA SER A 27 -10.77 -17.94 24.10
C SER A 27 -10.39 -16.47 24.11
N ASN A 28 -9.10 -16.19 24.26
CA ASN A 28 -8.56 -14.88 23.94
C ASN A 28 -8.76 -14.67 22.44
N VAL A 29 -9.87 -14.03 22.07
CA VAL A 29 -10.01 -13.45 20.74
C VAL A 29 -9.03 -12.29 20.69
N ALA A 30 -7.84 -12.55 20.17
CA ALA A 30 -6.93 -11.50 19.77
C ALA A 30 -7.59 -10.77 18.60
N LEU A 31 -8.28 -9.66 18.91
CA LEU A 31 -8.53 -8.62 17.93
C LEU A 31 -7.16 -8.11 17.50
N ALA A 32 -6.72 -8.54 16.32
CA ALA A 32 -5.58 -7.93 15.65
C ALA A 32 -5.95 -6.48 15.36
N ASP A 33 -5.55 -5.58 16.25
CA ASP A 33 -5.67 -4.14 16.06
C ASP A 33 -4.71 -3.79 14.91
N THR A 34 -5.25 -3.66 13.70
CA THR A 34 -4.55 -2.97 12.61
C THR A 34 -4.18 -1.59 13.15
N GLU A 35 -2.90 -1.40 13.45
CA GLU A 35 -2.32 -0.17 14.01
C GLU A 35 -3.03 1.05 13.40
N LYS A 36 -3.74 1.81 14.24
CA LYS A 36 -4.27 3.12 13.88
C LYS A 36 -3.11 3.94 13.32
N ASN A 37 -3.12 4.17 12.01
CA ASN A 37 -2.08 4.94 11.37
C ASN A 37 -2.20 6.41 11.81
N GLU A 38 -1.38 6.81 12.78
CA GLU A 38 -1.40 8.15 13.40
C GLU A 38 -1.03 9.26 12.41
N MET A 39 -0.30 8.94 11.34
CA MET A 39 0.23 9.94 10.41
C MET A 39 -0.79 10.35 9.34
N TRP A 40 -1.68 9.44 8.91
CA TRP A 40 -2.60 9.70 7.82
C TRP A 40 -3.49 10.95 8.00
N PRO A 41 -4.12 11.20 9.18
CA PRO A 41 -4.90 12.42 9.38
C PRO A 41 -4.10 13.69 9.12
N VAL A 42 -2.83 13.73 9.56
CA VAL A 42 -1.91 14.87 9.37
C VAL A 42 -1.56 15.02 7.89
N LEU A 43 -1.22 13.93 7.20
CA LEU A 43 -0.89 13.97 5.77
C LEU A 43 -2.10 14.39 4.93
N LYS A 44 -3.30 13.93 5.30
CA LYS A 44 -4.55 14.32 4.63
C LYS A 44 -4.82 15.82 4.76
N GLU A 45 -4.57 16.39 5.93
CA GLU A 45 -4.69 17.83 6.14
C GLU A 45 -3.68 18.61 5.31
N ILE A 46 -2.40 18.21 5.35
CA ILE A 46 -1.31 18.89 4.65
C ILE A 46 -1.49 18.87 3.13
N TYR A 47 -1.81 17.71 2.55
CA TYR A 47 -1.80 17.53 1.09
C TYR A 47 -3.15 17.68 0.42
N PHE A 48 -4.25 17.48 1.16
CA PHE A 48 -5.59 17.50 0.60
C PHE A 48 -6.53 18.47 1.32
N GLU A 49 -6.03 19.30 2.23
CA GLU A 49 -6.80 20.36 2.91
C GLU A 49 -8.10 19.82 3.53
N ASN A 50 -8.07 18.60 4.06
CA ASN A 50 -9.23 17.90 4.63
C ASN A 50 -10.42 17.69 3.66
N LYS A 51 -10.19 17.72 2.34
CA LYS A 51 -11.18 17.29 1.35
C LYS A 51 -11.73 15.90 1.65
N THR A 52 -12.99 15.68 1.27
CA THR A 52 -13.59 14.34 1.36
C THR A 52 -12.89 13.41 0.38
N ILE A 53 -12.40 12.29 0.90
CA ILE A 53 -11.76 11.22 0.13
C ILE A 53 -12.63 9.99 0.32
N LEU A 54 -13.13 9.44 -0.79
CA LEU A 54 -13.87 8.19 -0.79
C LEU A 54 -12.87 7.05 -0.60
N THR A 55 -12.97 6.34 0.52
CA THR A 55 -12.10 5.21 0.82
C THR A 55 -12.62 3.93 0.15
N ASP A 56 -11.74 2.94 -0.02
CA ASP A 56 -12.08 1.63 -0.57
C ASP A 56 -12.70 1.71 -1.98
N ALA A 57 -12.16 2.63 -2.80
CA ALA A 57 -12.58 2.89 -4.17
C ALA A 57 -12.04 1.83 -5.16
N ASP A 58 -12.14 0.54 -4.80
CA ASP A 58 -11.73 -0.59 -5.65
C ASP A 58 -12.59 -0.68 -6.93
N ASP A 59 -13.68 0.09 -7.03
CA ASP A 59 -14.50 0.26 -8.23
C ASP A 59 -13.88 1.19 -9.29
N TRP A 60 -12.88 2.00 -8.88
CA TRP A 60 -12.15 2.93 -9.74
C TRP A 60 -10.69 2.54 -9.92
N LEU A 61 -10.01 2.20 -8.83
CA LEU A 61 -8.57 2.00 -8.81
C LEU A 61 -8.23 0.72 -8.05
N ILE A 62 -7.35 -0.11 -8.59
CA ILE A 62 -6.71 -1.17 -7.83
C ILE A 62 -5.30 -0.71 -7.46
N LEU A 63 -4.91 -1.01 -6.23
CA LEU A 63 -3.52 -0.98 -5.79
C LEU A 63 -3.10 -2.40 -5.42
N GLU A 64 -2.16 -2.93 -6.20
CA GLU A 64 -1.47 -4.18 -5.89
C GLU A 64 -0.11 -3.87 -5.26
N ALA A 65 0.14 -4.49 -4.12
CA ALA A 65 1.40 -4.40 -3.40
C ALA A 65 1.63 -5.73 -2.66
N PRO A 66 2.89 -6.18 -2.52
CA PRO A 66 3.19 -7.38 -1.77
C PRO A 66 2.89 -7.18 -0.29
N THR A 67 2.30 -8.19 0.36
CA THR A 67 2.05 -8.14 1.82
C THR A 67 3.36 -8.03 2.61
N ARG A 68 4.44 -8.63 2.11
CA ARG A 68 5.81 -8.51 2.63
C ARG A 68 6.77 -8.33 1.46
N ALA A 69 7.58 -7.28 1.49
CA ALA A 69 8.59 -7.07 0.47
C ALA A 69 9.83 -7.94 0.74
N GLU A 70 10.38 -8.53 -0.32
CA GLU A 70 11.67 -9.22 -0.27
C GLU A 70 12.83 -8.22 -0.11
N ASP A 71 12.77 -7.10 -0.84
CA ASP A 71 13.71 -5.99 -0.74
C ASP A 71 12.96 -4.67 -0.59
N ALA A 72 13.09 -4.04 0.57
CA ALA A 72 12.46 -2.76 0.89
C ALA A 72 13.02 -1.59 0.04
N ALA A 73 14.19 -1.75 -0.59
CA ALA A 73 14.74 -0.75 -1.50
C ALA A 73 14.10 -0.77 -2.90
N THR A 74 13.32 -1.80 -3.23
CA THR A 74 12.70 -1.96 -4.56
C THR A 74 11.38 -2.73 -4.50
N VAL A 75 10.40 -2.20 -3.77
CA VAL A 75 9.07 -2.82 -3.64
C VAL A 75 8.28 -2.63 -4.95
N PRO A 76 7.85 -3.70 -5.64
CA PRO A 76 7.00 -3.59 -6.82
C PRO A 76 5.58 -3.18 -6.43
N LEU A 77 5.01 -2.26 -7.20
CA LEU A 77 3.67 -1.73 -7.03
C LEU A 77 3.00 -1.65 -8.40
N THR A 78 1.73 -2.03 -8.45
CA THR A 78 0.90 -1.93 -9.65
C THR A 78 -0.37 -1.14 -9.33
N ILE A 79 -0.72 -0.22 -10.21
CA ILE A 79 -1.95 0.55 -10.13
C ILE A 79 -2.72 0.40 -11.43
N GLU A 80 -3.97 -0.03 -11.32
CA GLU A 80 -4.83 -0.26 -12.48
C GLU A 80 -6.15 0.52 -12.34
N SER A 81 -6.59 1.16 -13.40
CA SER A 81 -7.95 1.71 -13.48
C SER A 81 -8.95 0.61 -13.82
N ARG A 82 -10.04 0.51 -13.06
CA ARG A 82 -11.14 -0.44 -13.31
C ARG A 82 -12.16 0.05 -14.35
N ARG A 83 -12.13 1.34 -14.66
CA ARG A 83 -13.05 1.99 -15.60
C ARG A 83 -12.28 2.67 -16.71
N PRO A 84 -12.79 2.64 -17.95
CA PRO A 84 -12.18 3.37 -19.03
C PRO A 84 -12.26 4.88 -18.75
N GLN A 85 -11.22 5.61 -19.10
CA GLN A 85 -11.24 7.07 -19.07
C GLN A 85 -12.05 7.62 -20.24
N THR A 86 -12.88 8.62 -19.99
CA THR A 86 -13.56 9.39 -21.05
C THR A 86 -13.28 10.87 -20.89
N ALA A 87 -13.54 11.67 -21.93
CA ALA A 87 -13.35 13.12 -21.87
C ALA A 87 -14.20 13.77 -20.75
N GLU A 88 -15.36 13.19 -20.45
CA GLU A 88 -16.30 13.65 -19.42
C GLU A 88 -15.88 13.21 -18.02
N ARG A 89 -15.26 12.03 -17.88
CA ARG A 89 -14.88 11.47 -16.59
C ARG A 89 -13.58 10.69 -16.69
N TYR A 90 -12.53 11.27 -16.13
CA TYR A 90 -11.19 10.68 -16.14
C TYR A 90 -10.41 11.01 -14.88
N ILE A 91 -9.41 10.19 -14.59
CA ILE A 91 -8.46 10.43 -13.51
C ILE A 91 -7.46 11.45 -14.04
N LYS A 92 -7.37 12.61 -13.39
CA LYS A 92 -6.42 13.67 -13.73
C LYS A 92 -5.06 13.40 -13.11
N ASN A 93 -5.04 13.05 -11.83
CA ASN A 93 -3.82 12.76 -11.10
C ASN A 93 -3.95 11.47 -10.27
N ILE A 94 -2.85 10.73 -10.13
CA ILE A 94 -2.72 9.66 -9.13
C ILE A 94 -1.62 10.05 -8.16
N HIS A 95 -2.01 10.35 -6.92
CA HIS A 95 -1.11 10.68 -5.83
C HIS A 95 -0.75 9.42 -5.04
N ILE A 96 0.54 9.21 -4.81
CA ILE A 96 1.05 8.09 -4.02
C ILE A 96 1.63 8.60 -2.72
N ILE A 97 1.10 8.09 -1.61
CA ILE A 97 1.55 8.43 -0.26
C ILE A 97 1.96 7.14 0.46
N ILE A 98 3.12 7.18 1.11
CA ILE A 98 3.61 6.14 2.00
C ILE A 98 3.74 6.78 3.38
N ASP A 99 2.85 6.41 4.30
CA ASP A 99 2.61 7.18 5.52
C ASP A 99 3.86 7.37 6.40
N ASP A 100 4.73 6.36 6.49
CA ASP A 100 5.89 6.33 7.41
C ASP A 100 7.23 6.50 6.71
N ASN A 101 7.22 6.95 5.45
CA ASN A 101 8.44 7.35 4.77
C ASN A 101 8.87 8.75 5.23
N PRO A 102 10.19 9.04 5.30
CA PRO A 102 10.69 10.38 5.60
C PRO A 102 10.11 11.46 4.68
N ASP A 103 9.90 11.09 3.41
CA ASP A 103 9.14 11.86 2.42
C ASP A 103 7.85 11.08 2.11
N PRO A 104 6.71 11.39 2.76
CA PRO A 104 5.50 10.59 2.61
C PRO A 104 4.88 10.71 1.22
N TYR A 105 4.82 11.93 0.66
CA TYR A 105 4.31 12.18 -0.67
C TYR A 105 5.34 11.74 -1.71
N SER A 106 5.14 10.55 -2.25
CA SER A 106 6.21 9.81 -2.89
C SER A 106 6.16 9.84 -4.42
N ALA A 107 4.98 10.00 -5.02
CA ALA A 107 4.82 10.18 -6.46
C ALA A 107 3.51 10.88 -6.82
N ASN A 108 3.47 11.55 -7.97
CA ASN A 108 2.26 12.08 -8.59
C ASN A 108 2.31 11.83 -10.10
N PHE A 109 1.38 11.02 -10.60
CA PHE A 109 1.22 10.74 -12.03
C PHE A 109 0.13 11.62 -12.61
N HIS A 110 0.48 12.44 -13.60
CA HIS A 110 -0.49 13.24 -14.36
C HIS A 110 -0.96 12.41 -15.54
N LEU A 111 -2.28 12.30 -15.69
CA LEU A 111 -2.92 11.48 -16.70
C LEU A 111 -3.75 12.35 -17.66
N ASN A 112 -4.08 11.75 -18.80
CA ASN A 112 -4.81 12.40 -19.89
C ASN A 112 -6.01 11.51 -20.26
N PRO A 113 -7.21 12.08 -20.50
CA PRO A 113 -8.38 11.32 -20.95
C PRO A 113 -8.17 10.49 -22.22
N THR A 114 -7.14 10.75 -23.03
CA THR A 114 -6.80 9.89 -24.18
C THR A 114 -6.24 8.53 -23.77
N MET A 115 -5.82 8.36 -22.52
CA MET A 115 -5.40 7.07 -21.97
C MET A 115 -6.64 6.30 -21.52
N GLU A 116 -7.21 5.49 -22.42
CA GLU A 116 -8.43 4.74 -22.12
C GLU A 116 -8.28 3.89 -20.85
N HIS A 117 -7.12 3.24 -20.67
CA HIS A 117 -6.81 2.43 -19.50
C HIS A 117 -5.51 2.90 -18.85
N VAL A 118 -5.49 2.88 -17.52
CA VAL A 118 -4.31 3.17 -16.71
C VAL A 118 -3.79 1.84 -16.16
N ASP A 119 -2.55 1.49 -16.54
CA ASP A 119 -1.78 0.40 -15.95
C ASP A 119 -0.38 0.97 -15.65
N LEU A 120 -0.12 1.21 -14.37
CA LEU A 120 1.13 1.77 -13.87
C LEU A 120 1.83 0.74 -13.01
N THR A 121 2.87 0.14 -13.55
CA THR A 121 3.78 -0.72 -12.78
C THR A 121 5.07 0.03 -12.47
N PHE A 122 5.40 0.19 -11.19
CA PHE A 122 6.60 0.90 -10.74
C PHE A 122 7.19 0.26 -9.48
N ARG A 123 8.36 0.75 -9.06
CA ARG A 123 9.04 0.27 -7.85
C ARG A 123 9.37 1.41 -6.92
N MET A 124 9.15 1.23 -5.63
CA MET A 124 9.37 2.27 -4.61
C MET A 124 10.16 1.77 -3.42
N ARG A 125 10.77 2.73 -2.72
CA ARG A 125 11.53 2.51 -1.50
C ARG A 125 10.64 2.69 -0.28
N PHE A 126 10.74 1.76 0.66
CA PHE A 126 10.02 1.79 1.93
C PHE A 126 11.04 1.86 3.07
N GLN A 127 10.85 2.80 4.00
CA GLN A 127 11.73 2.90 5.16
C GLN A 127 11.29 1.99 6.31
N LYS A 128 9.98 1.90 6.55
CA LYS A 128 9.36 1.11 7.63
C LYS A 128 8.10 0.43 7.11
N TYR A 129 7.59 -0.51 7.91
CA TYR A 129 6.27 -1.08 7.68
C TYR A 129 5.27 0.07 7.64
N SER A 130 4.53 0.16 6.55
CA SER A 130 3.72 1.33 6.30
C SER A 130 2.54 1.01 5.41
N THR A 131 1.54 1.87 5.49
CA THR A 131 0.41 1.87 4.57
C THR A 131 0.78 2.71 3.36
N ILE A 132 0.68 2.11 2.18
CA ILE A 132 0.70 2.84 0.91
C ILE A 132 -0.74 3.18 0.53
N ARG A 133 -0.94 4.40 0.04
CA ARG A 133 -2.21 4.95 -0.41
C ARG A 133 -2.05 5.47 -1.82
N ALA A 134 -2.93 5.03 -2.70
CA ALA A 134 -3.11 5.62 -4.03
C ALA A 134 -4.40 6.43 -4.01
N ILE A 135 -4.31 7.73 -4.27
CA ILE A 135 -5.44 8.64 -4.34
C ILE A 135 -5.59 9.13 -5.79
N ALA A 136 -6.68 8.74 -6.43
CA ALA A 136 -7.09 9.26 -7.73
C ALA A 136 -7.85 10.58 -7.56
N GLU A 137 -7.32 11.65 -8.13
CA GLU A 137 -8.00 12.92 -8.32
C GLU A 137 -8.70 12.90 -9.67
N MET A 138 -10.03 12.97 -9.66
CA MET A 138 -10.84 13.02 -10.86
C MET A 138 -10.88 14.42 -11.47
N ASN A 139 -11.27 14.53 -12.73
CA ASN A 139 -11.45 15.81 -13.43
C ASN A 139 -12.52 16.72 -12.80
N ASP A 140 -13.46 16.18 -12.03
CA ASP A 140 -14.45 16.92 -11.24
C ASP A 140 -13.93 17.36 -9.84
N GLY A 141 -12.69 17.00 -9.51
CA GLY A 141 -12.05 17.30 -8.22
C GLY A 141 -12.38 16.33 -7.09
N THR A 142 -13.17 15.27 -7.35
CA THR A 142 -13.42 14.22 -6.37
C THR A 142 -12.19 13.35 -6.15
N LEU A 143 -11.99 12.89 -4.91
CA LEU A 143 -10.83 12.08 -4.51
C LEU A 143 -11.29 10.68 -4.13
N HIS A 144 -10.63 9.68 -4.72
CA HIS A 144 -10.91 8.25 -4.53
C HIS A 144 -9.63 7.56 -4.08
N MET A 145 -9.67 6.83 -2.97
CA MET A 145 -8.48 6.24 -2.37
C MET A 145 -8.62 4.72 -2.24
N VAL A 146 -7.54 4.04 -2.57
CA VAL A 146 -7.28 2.66 -2.16
C VAL A 146 -5.98 2.60 -1.36
N SER A 147 -5.92 1.68 -0.39
CA SER A 147 -4.77 1.55 0.49
C SER A 147 -4.38 0.08 0.68
N ARG A 148 -3.09 -0.16 0.90
CA ARG A 148 -2.55 -1.49 1.22
C ARG A 148 -1.46 -1.35 2.26
N PHE A 149 -1.43 -2.26 3.23
CA PHE A 149 -0.36 -2.33 4.22
C PHE A 149 0.78 -3.22 3.72
N VAL A 150 2.00 -2.71 3.73
CA VAL A 150 3.18 -3.39 3.21
C VAL A 150 4.20 -3.59 4.33
N LYS A 151 4.56 -4.85 4.58
CA LYS A 151 5.65 -5.20 5.51
C LYS A 151 6.98 -5.12 4.77
N ALA A 152 7.55 -3.92 4.69
CA ALA A 152 8.89 -3.65 4.17
C ALA A 152 9.67 -2.72 5.12
N SER A 153 10.94 -2.98 5.42
CA SER A 153 11.73 -2.10 6.31
C SER A 153 13.17 -1.97 5.87
N GLY A 154 13.78 -0.79 6.07
CA GLY A 154 15.20 -0.55 5.85
C GLY A 154 15.61 -0.17 4.42
N GLY A 155 14.65 0.07 3.53
CA GLY A 155 14.92 0.34 2.11
C GLY A 155 15.51 1.71 1.80
N CYS A 156 15.26 2.73 2.63
CA CYS A 156 15.79 4.08 2.39
C CYS A 156 17.25 4.24 2.85
N SER A 157 17.67 3.44 3.84
CA SER A 157 19.03 3.40 4.39
C SER A 157 19.93 2.30 3.79
N ALA A 158 19.39 1.42 2.94
CA ALA A 158 20.14 0.36 2.30
C ALA A 158 21.27 0.92 1.40
N PRO A 159 22.48 0.34 1.45
CA PRO A 159 23.60 0.78 0.62
C PRO A 159 23.28 0.59 -0.87
N VAL A 160 23.79 1.51 -1.71
CA VAL A 160 23.63 1.44 -3.16
C VAL A 160 24.30 0.16 -3.67
N GLN A 161 23.50 -0.80 -4.14
CA GLN A 161 23.96 -2.14 -4.58
C GLN A 161 24.78 -2.12 -5.89
N LYS A 162 24.87 -0.98 -6.59
CA LYS A 162 25.54 -0.86 -7.90
C LYS A 162 26.70 0.13 -7.84
N ASP A 163 27.76 -0.14 -8.60
CA ASP A 163 28.92 0.74 -8.75
C ASP A 163 28.47 2.21 -8.96
N PRO A 164 28.73 3.12 -8.00
CA PRO A 164 28.30 4.51 -8.07
C PRO A 164 28.81 5.23 -9.33
N ALA A 165 29.99 4.86 -9.83
CA ALA A 165 30.56 5.44 -11.05
C ALA A 165 29.76 5.02 -12.28
N ALA A 166 29.45 3.72 -12.41
CA ALA A 166 28.61 3.20 -13.48
C ALA A 166 27.18 3.76 -13.44
N VAL A 167 26.60 3.94 -12.25
CA VAL A 167 25.25 4.53 -12.08
C VAL A 167 25.22 5.99 -12.49
N LYS A 168 26.25 6.77 -12.14
CA LYS A 168 26.39 8.16 -12.59
C LYS A 168 26.56 8.25 -14.11
N ALA A 169 27.35 7.36 -14.71
CA ALA A 169 27.58 7.32 -16.15
C ALA A 169 26.33 6.96 -16.99
N ARG A 170 25.34 6.29 -16.39
CA ARG A 170 24.05 5.98 -17.02
C ARG A 170 22.91 6.88 -16.59
N MET A 171 23.14 7.81 -15.67
CA MET A 171 22.11 8.72 -15.15
C MET A 171 21.54 9.56 -16.30
N GLY A 172 20.21 9.66 -16.38
CA GLY A 172 19.51 10.45 -17.39
C GLY A 172 19.45 9.82 -18.78
N LYS A 173 20.04 8.63 -19.01
CA LYS A 173 19.90 7.93 -20.28
C LYS A 173 18.46 7.43 -20.45
N MET A 174 17.86 7.78 -21.58
CA MET A 174 16.53 7.32 -21.97
C MET A 174 16.64 6.33 -23.12
N GLN A 175 15.84 5.27 -23.11
CA GLN A 175 15.71 4.31 -24.21
C GLN A 175 14.25 4.17 -24.56
N ILE A 176 13.93 4.32 -25.84
CA ILE A 176 12.60 4.03 -26.37
C ILE A 176 12.68 2.66 -27.01
N ARG A 177 11.80 1.75 -26.60
CA ARG A 177 11.59 0.43 -27.21
C ARG A 177 10.21 0.42 -27.83
N MET A 178 10.15 0.21 -29.14
CA MET A 178 8.89 0.08 -29.89
C MET A 178 8.99 -1.16 -30.77
N ARG A 179 7.85 -1.82 -31.01
CA ARG A 179 7.75 -2.87 -32.04
C ARG A 179 7.69 -2.22 -33.42
N GLU A 180 7.96 -3.00 -34.47
CA GLU A 180 7.82 -2.50 -35.84
C GLU A 180 6.36 -2.06 -36.08
N PRO A 181 6.13 -0.84 -36.61
CA PRO A 181 4.79 -0.34 -36.82
C PRO A 181 4.10 -1.02 -38.00
N GLU A 182 2.97 -1.65 -37.73
CA GLU A 182 2.07 -2.20 -38.75
C GLU A 182 0.93 -1.22 -39.03
N ILE A 183 0.58 -1.05 -40.30
CA ILE A 183 -0.49 -0.13 -40.72
C ILE A 183 -1.82 -0.64 -40.17
N GLY A 184 -2.51 0.21 -39.39
CA GLY A 184 -3.83 -0.07 -38.81
C GLY A 184 -3.81 -0.65 -37.40
N HIS A 185 -2.64 -0.87 -36.79
CA HIS A 185 -2.52 -1.34 -35.41
C HIS A 185 -1.79 -0.32 -34.52
N GLU A 186 -2.22 -0.19 -33.28
CA GLU A 186 -1.52 0.62 -32.28
C GLU A 186 -0.23 -0.08 -31.84
N VAL A 187 0.86 0.68 -31.77
CA VAL A 187 2.18 0.15 -31.41
C VAL A 187 2.53 0.62 -30.00
N PRO A 188 2.60 -0.29 -29.01
CA PRO A 188 2.99 0.10 -27.67
C PRO A 188 4.45 0.56 -27.65
N VAL A 189 4.69 1.75 -27.08
CA VAL A 189 6.02 2.36 -26.91
C VAL A 189 6.42 2.28 -25.44
N GLN A 190 7.56 1.67 -25.15
CA GLN A 190 8.12 1.60 -23.81
C GLN A 190 9.29 2.59 -23.67
N VAL A 191 9.18 3.53 -22.73
CA VAL A 191 10.25 4.47 -22.39
C VAL A 191 10.95 4.02 -21.11
N LEU A 192 12.26 3.77 -21.19
CA LEU A 192 13.09 3.41 -20.05
C LEU A 192 13.98 4.59 -19.69
N ILE A 193 13.85 5.13 -18.48
CA ILE A 193 14.71 6.19 -17.96
C ILE A 193 15.61 5.63 -16.86
N SER A 194 16.92 5.79 -17.04
CA SER A 194 17.92 5.33 -16.09
C SER A 194 18.19 6.40 -15.03
N HIS A 195 17.61 6.23 -13.84
CA HIS A 195 17.74 7.19 -12.74
C HIS A 195 18.05 6.49 -11.38
N PRO A 196 19.05 6.94 -10.59
CA PRO A 196 19.39 6.35 -9.28
C PRO A 196 18.36 6.53 -8.17
N ASN A 197 17.58 7.61 -8.22
CA ASN A 197 16.52 7.95 -7.27
C ASN A 197 17.03 8.02 -5.81
N TYR A 198 18.14 8.76 -5.63
CA TYR A 198 18.70 9.11 -4.33
C TYR A 198 17.94 10.31 -3.77
N ASN A 199 17.32 10.14 -2.61
CA ASN A 199 16.64 11.23 -1.90
C ASN A 199 17.57 11.99 -0.93
N GLY A 200 18.88 11.72 -0.97
CA GLY A 200 19.84 12.41 -0.13
C GLY A 200 20.06 11.78 1.25
N LEU A 201 19.38 10.68 1.56
CA LEU A 201 19.40 10.04 2.89
C LEU A 201 20.28 8.78 2.95
N GLN A 202 20.87 8.36 1.83
CA GLN A 202 21.74 7.19 1.79
C GLN A 202 23.12 7.53 2.36
N PHE A 203 23.56 6.81 3.39
CA PHE A 203 24.89 6.97 3.96
C PHE A 203 25.96 6.34 3.06
N ASP A 204 26.98 7.12 2.70
CA ASP A 204 28.16 6.65 1.99
C ASP A 204 29.24 6.21 2.99
N GLN A 205 29.50 4.90 3.03
CA GLN A 205 30.50 4.32 3.92
C GLN A 205 31.94 4.77 3.60
N LYS A 206 32.23 5.21 2.36
CA LYS A 206 33.57 5.65 1.95
C LYS A 206 33.87 7.07 2.40
N THR A 207 32.95 7.99 2.12
CA THR A 207 33.12 9.41 2.45
C THR A 207 32.63 9.76 3.86
N ARG A 208 31.93 8.82 4.54
CA ARG A 208 31.23 9.04 5.82
C ARG A 208 30.23 10.19 5.77
N GLY A 209 29.76 10.55 4.58
CA GLY A 209 28.73 11.55 4.32
C GLY A 209 27.45 10.91 3.79
N TYR A 210 26.53 11.73 3.30
CA TYR A 210 25.33 11.28 2.60
C TYR A 210 25.48 11.48 1.09
N PHE A 211 24.93 10.57 0.29
CA PHE A 211 24.86 10.77 -1.16
C PHE A 211 24.03 12.00 -1.48
N PRO A 212 24.43 12.84 -2.45
CA PRO A 212 23.62 13.97 -2.89
C PRO A 212 22.29 13.49 -3.50
N ALA A 213 21.24 14.28 -3.29
CA ALA A 213 19.92 13.99 -3.83
C ALA A 213 19.94 14.07 -5.36
N HIS A 214 19.54 12.98 -6.00
CA HIS A 214 19.31 12.86 -7.42
C HIS A 214 18.02 12.06 -7.60
N TYR A 215 16.92 12.70 -8.01
CA TYR A 215 15.64 12.05 -8.29
C TYR A 215 14.93 12.75 -9.47
N VAL A 216 14.00 12.04 -10.12
CA VAL A 216 13.20 12.60 -11.21
C VAL A 216 12.12 13.50 -10.59
N LYS A 217 12.08 14.77 -11.00
CA LYS A 217 11.06 15.73 -10.53
C LYS A 217 9.84 15.79 -11.46
N THR A 218 10.05 15.66 -12.76
CA THR A 218 8.99 15.82 -13.76
C THR A 218 9.29 14.97 -14.98
N MET A 219 8.27 14.29 -15.48
CA MET A 219 8.24 13.63 -16.79
C MET A 219 6.97 14.12 -17.47
N SER A 220 7.11 14.82 -18.60
CA SER A 220 6.03 15.40 -19.40
C SER A 220 6.15 14.94 -20.83
#